data_AF-A0A523WGJ6-F1
#
_entry.id   AF-A0A523WGJ6-F1
#
_cell.length_a   1.000
_cell.length_b   1.000
_cell.length_c   1.000
_cell.angle_alpha   90.00
_cell.angle_beta   90.00
_cell.angle_gamma   90.00
#
_symmetry.space_group_name_H-M   'P 1'
#
loop_
_entity.id
_entity.type
_entity.pdbx_description
1 polymer ?
#
loop_
_entity_poly.entity_id
_entity_poly.type
_entity_poly.pdbx_seq_one_letter_code
_entity_poly.pdbx_strand_id
1 'polypeptide(L)'
;PSPYVLGGGEFSYILTHKEDDTDIKANYKSFDYGLVFGAGFQMSMPGASLFFEGRYHLGIANILKDPDPGESLKTKALVVIVGIKI
;
A
#
# COMPACT_ATOMS: atom_id res chain seq x y z
N PRO A 1 -0.95 20.87 -16.31
CA PRO A 1 -1.09 19.73 -15.36
C PRO A 1 -1.40 18.47 -16.18
N SER A 2 -0.65 17.40 -15.98
CA SER A 2 -0.80 16.13 -16.70
C SER A 2 -1.39 15.09 -15.74
N PRO A 3 -2.67 14.72 -15.89
CA PRO A 3 -3.25 13.63 -15.11
C PRO A 3 -2.74 12.28 -15.61
N TYR A 4 -2.64 11.32 -14.70
CA TYR A 4 -2.30 9.95 -15.02
C TYR A 4 -3.02 8.98 -14.08
N VAL A 5 -3.16 7.75 -14.55
CA VAL A 5 -3.65 6.62 -13.75
C VAL A 5 -2.57 5.55 -13.70
N LEU A 6 -2.58 4.76 -12.64
CA LEU A 6 -1.71 3.62 -12.46
C LEU A 6 -2.50 2.45 -11.89
N GLY A 7 -2.04 1.25 -12.21
CA GLY A 7 -2.57 0.03 -11.63
C GLY A 7 -1.61 -1.11 -11.85
N GLY A 8 -1.65 -2.10 -10.96
CA GLY A 8 -0.78 -3.27 -11.07
C GLY A 8 -0.90 -4.23 -9.90
N GLY A 9 -0.15 -5.32 -9.96
CA GLY A 9 0.05 -6.20 -8.82
C GLY A 9 1.01 -5.58 -7.81
N GLU A 10 0.79 -5.85 -6.53
CA GLU A 10 1.72 -5.52 -5.46
C GLU A 10 2.21 -6.78 -4.75
N PHE A 11 3.46 -6.73 -4.29
CA PHE A 11 4.06 -7.70 -3.41
C PHE A 11 4.79 -6.95 -2.30
N SER A 12 4.45 -7.27 -1.06
CA SER A 12 4.85 -6.52 0.12
C SER A 12 5.43 -7.45 1.18
N TYR A 13 6.49 -6.99 1.85
CA TYR A 13 7.06 -7.65 3.01
C TYR A 13 6.82 -6.80 4.26
N ILE A 14 6.09 -7.34 5.22
CA ILE A 14 5.78 -6.71 6.50
C ILE A 14 6.90 -7.04 7.50
N LEU A 15 7.67 -6.02 7.87
CA LEU A 15 8.82 -6.15 8.77
C LEU A 15 8.38 -6.44 10.21
N THR A 16 7.34 -5.74 10.67
CA THR A 16 6.92 -5.69 12.07
C THR A 16 5.41 -5.76 12.18
N HIS A 17 4.92 -6.57 13.12
CA HIS A 17 3.53 -6.59 13.56
C HIS A 17 3.51 -6.26 15.05
N LYS A 18 2.88 -5.15 15.43
CA LYS A 18 2.82 -4.67 16.82
C LYS A 18 1.39 -4.29 17.19
N GLU A 19 1.00 -4.68 18.39
CA GLU A 19 -0.24 -4.27 19.06
C GLU A 19 0.14 -3.85 20.48
N ASP A 20 -0.14 -2.60 20.87
CA ASP A 20 0.22 -2.03 22.19
C ASP A 20 1.67 -2.35 22.66
N ASP A 21 2.63 -2.12 21.77
CA ASP A 21 4.08 -2.42 21.92
C ASP A 21 4.46 -3.91 22.09
N THR A 22 3.48 -4.81 22.07
CA THR A 22 3.68 -6.26 22.05
C THR A 22 3.91 -6.73 20.62
N ASP A 23 4.97 -7.52 20.39
CA ASP A 23 5.23 -8.15 19.10
C ASP A 23 4.26 -9.31 18.89
N ILE A 24 3.38 -9.15 17.90
CA ILE A 24 2.35 -10.14 17.54
C ILE A 24 2.70 -10.90 16.26
N LYS A 25 3.93 -10.76 15.74
CA LYS A 25 4.41 -11.41 14.50
C LYS A 25 4.28 -12.93 14.50
N ALA A 26 4.14 -13.56 15.67
CA ALA A 26 3.85 -14.99 15.79
C ALA A 26 2.57 -15.39 15.04
N ASN A 27 1.52 -14.57 15.10
CA ASN A 27 0.18 -14.88 14.58
C ASN A 27 -0.06 -14.39 13.14
N TYR A 28 0.83 -13.55 12.60
CA TYR A 28 0.69 -12.96 11.27
C TYR A 28 1.81 -13.36 10.31
N LYS A 29 1.46 -13.43 9.02
CA LYS A 29 2.41 -13.63 7.92
C LYS A 29 3.13 -12.32 7.61
N SER A 30 4.39 -12.44 7.21
CA SER A 30 5.19 -11.30 6.76
C SER A 30 5.07 -11.01 5.27
N PHE A 31 4.44 -11.88 4.49
CA PHE A 31 4.25 -11.67 3.05
C PHE A 31 2.80 -11.32 2.76
N ASP A 32 2.62 -10.30 1.94
CA ASP A 32 1.32 -9.87 1.43
C ASP A 32 1.41 -9.61 -0.08
N TYR A 33 0.32 -9.86 -0.79
CA TYR A 33 0.21 -9.60 -2.21
C TYR A 33 -1.20 -9.13 -2.54
N GLY A 34 -1.30 -8.31 -3.57
CA GLY A 34 -2.55 -7.61 -3.86
C GLY A 34 -2.56 -6.89 -5.19
N LEU A 35 -3.48 -5.96 -5.29
CA LEU A 35 -3.60 -5.03 -6.40
C LEU A 35 -3.46 -3.61 -5.87
N VAL A 36 -2.76 -2.77 -6.62
CA VAL A 36 -2.70 -1.34 -6.39
C VAL A 36 -3.41 -0.63 -7.53
N PHE A 37 -4.17 0.41 -7.19
CA PHE A 37 -4.80 1.33 -8.14
C PHE A 37 -4.46 2.74 -7.73
N GLY A 38 -4.27 3.65 -8.67
CA GLY A 38 -3.99 5.03 -8.32
C GLY A 38 -4.27 6.00 -9.44
N ALA A 39 -4.37 7.26 -9.06
CA ALA A 39 -4.50 8.37 -9.95
C ALA A 39 -3.69 9.55 -9.40
N GLY A 40 -3.09 10.32 -10.28
CA GLY A 40 -2.29 11.47 -9.90
C GLY A 40 -2.32 12.55 -10.95
N PHE A 41 -1.79 13.70 -10.59
CA PHE A 41 -1.52 14.79 -11.51
C PHE A 41 -0.13 15.34 -11.27
N GLN A 42 0.56 15.67 -12.35
CA GLN A 42 1.87 16.30 -12.33
C GLN A 42 1.76 17.73 -12.89
N MET A 43 2.40 18.68 -12.24
CA MET A 43 2.53 20.07 -12.67
C MET A 43 4.00 20.36 -12.95
N SER A 44 4.33 20.47 -14.24
CA SER A 44 5.67 20.85 -14.68
C SER A 44 5.91 22.34 -14.43
N MET A 45 7.04 22.66 -13.83
CA MET A 45 7.56 24.00 -13.60
C MET A 45 8.98 24.10 -14.18
N PRO A 46 9.52 25.31 -14.44
CA PRO A 46 10.90 25.45 -14.89
C PRO A 46 11.88 24.82 -13.87
N GLY A 47 12.57 23.74 -14.26
CA GLY A 47 13.56 23.05 -13.44
C GLY A 47 13.04 22.03 -12.41
N ALA A 48 11.72 21.82 -12.31
CA ALA A 48 11.14 20.82 -11.42
C ALA A 48 9.70 20.47 -11.80
N SER A 49 9.12 19.42 -11.22
CA SER A 49 7.72 19.07 -11.37
C SER A 49 7.12 18.69 -10.02
N LEU A 50 6.05 19.36 -9.60
CA LEU A 50 5.28 18.92 -8.45
C LEU A 50 4.32 17.81 -8.88
N PHE A 51 4.20 16.75 -8.11
CA PHE A 51 3.19 15.72 -8.34
C PHE A 51 2.38 15.43 -7.08
N PHE A 52 1.11 15.13 -7.30
CA PHE A 52 0.17 14.65 -6.29
C PHE A 52 -0.40 13.33 -6.79
N GLU A 53 -0.45 12.32 -5.93
CA GLU A 53 -0.88 10.98 -6.32
C GLU A 53 -1.63 10.31 -5.16
N GLY A 54 -2.81 9.78 -5.46
CA GLY A 54 -3.55 8.90 -4.56
C GLY A 54 -3.40 7.46 -5.02
N ARG A 55 -3.09 6.55 -4.10
CA ARG A 55 -3.04 5.10 -4.33
C ARG A 55 -3.94 4.37 -3.35
N TYR A 56 -4.67 3.39 -3.84
CA TYR A 56 -5.44 2.42 -3.07
C TYR A 56 -4.79 1.05 -3.22
N HIS A 57 -4.30 0.53 -2.10
CA HIS A 57 -3.70 -0.79 -1.99
C HIS A 57 -4.74 -1.77 -1.46
N LEU A 58 -4.97 -2.83 -2.22
CA LEU A 58 -5.93 -3.88 -1.94
C LEU A 58 -5.20 -5.20 -1.80
N GLY A 59 -4.86 -5.56 -0.56
CA GLY A 59 -4.32 -6.86 -0.20
C GLY A 59 -5.34 -7.96 -0.46
N ILE A 60 -4.91 -9.01 -1.14
CA ILE A 60 -5.72 -10.19 -1.46
C ILE A 60 -5.36 -11.35 -0.53
N ALA A 61 -4.10 -11.40 -0.09
CA ALA A 61 -3.59 -12.45 0.78
C ALA A 61 -4.24 -12.38 2.17
N ASN A 62 -4.52 -13.55 2.76
CA ASN A 62 -4.85 -13.64 4.18
C ASN A 62 -3.55 -13.62 4.99
N ILE A 63 -3.36 -12.56 5.78
CA ILE A 63 -2.17 -12.37 6.62
C ILE A 63 -2.25 -13.12 7.95
N LEU A 64 -3.37 -13.74 8.30
CA LEU A 64 -3.44 -14.67 9.44
C LEU A 64 -2.66 -15.96 9.10
N LYS A 65 -1.85 -16.44 10.05
CA LYS A 65 -1.15 -17.73 9.93
C LYS A 65 -2.10 -18.91 10.12
N ASP A 66 -2.84 -18.89 11.22
CA ASP A 66 -3.77 -19.95 11.63
C ASP A 66 -5.18 -19.35 11.81
N PRO A 67 -5.89 -19.04 10.71
CA PRO A 67 -7.22 -18.46 10.78
C PRO A 67 -8.25 -19.50 11.23
N ASP A 68 -9.16 -19.11 12.13
CA ASP A 68 -10.35 -19.89 12.43
C ASP A 68 -11.29 -19.99 11.20
N PRO A 69 -12.19 -20.99 11.14
CA PRO A 69 -13.11 -21.15 10.02
C PRO A 69 -13.96 -19.88 9.78
N GLY A 70 -13.73 -19.24 8.64
CA GLY A 70 -14.43 -18.00 8.25
C GLY A 70 -13.66 -16.70 8.55
N GLU A 71 -12.55 -16.77 9.26
CA GLU A 71 -11.71 -15.61 9.53
C GLU A 71 -10.72 -15.33 8.40
N SER A 72 -10.62 -14.06 8.02
CA SER A 72 -9.54 -13.60 7.16
C SER A 72 -9.20 -12.16 7.48
N LEU A 73 -7.90 -11.87 7.56
CA LEU A 73 -7.40 -10.52 7.66
C LEU A 73 -6.69 -10.17 6.37
N LYS A 74 -7.14 -9.09 5.72
CA LYS A 74 -6.59 -8.58 4.45
C LYS A 74 -6.19 -7.13 4.63
N THR A 75 -5.06 -6.75 4.04
CA THR A 75 -4.57 -5.38 4.10
C THR A 75 -5.35 -4.47 3.17
N LYS A 76 -5.69 -3.28 3.63
CA LYS A 76 -6.21 -2.18 2.81
C LYS A 76 -5.49 -0.91 3.22
N ALA A 77 -4.94 -0.18 2.26
CA ALA A 77 -4.31 1.10 2.55
C ALA A 77 -4.72 2.15 1.51
N LEU A 78 -4.96 3.37 2.00
CA LEU A 78 -5.08 4.56 1.17
C LEU A 78 -3.82 5.39 1.38
N VAL A 79 -3.09 5.66 0.31
CA VAL A 79 -1.83 6.39 0.33
C VAL A 79 -2.00 7.67 -0.45
N VAL A 80 -1.54 8.77 0.12
CA VAL A 80 -1.48 10.08 -0.53
C VAL A 80 -0.02 10.49 -0.61
N ILE A 81 0.46 10.76 -1.81
CA ILE A 81 1.85 11.11 -2.08
C ILE A 81 1.87 12.52 -2.66
N VAL A 82 2.71 13.36 -2.08
CA VAL A 82 3.06 14.68 -2.60
C VAL A 82 4.56 14.73 -2.73
N GLY A 83 5.06 15.11 -3.90
CA GLY A 83 6.50 15.12 -4.13
C GLY A 83 6.94 16.09 -5.23
N ILE A 84 8.22 16.44 -5.18
CA ILE A 84 8.89 17.24 -6.20
C ILE A 84 9.80 16.29 -6.98
N LYS A 85 9.61 16.25 -8.30
CA LYS A 85 10.44 15.54 -9.26
C LYS A 85 11.37 16.57 -9.91
N ILE A 86 12.67 16.41 -9.68
CA ILE A 86 13.74 17.28 -10.21
C ILE A 86 14.31 16.67 -11.48
#